data_AF-A0A852IGY2-F1
#
_entry.id   AF-A0A852IGY2-F1
#
_cell.length_a   1.000
_cell.length_b   1.000
_cell.length_c   1.000
_cell.angle_alpha   90.00
_cell.angle_beta   90.00
_cell.angle_gamma   90.00
#
_symmetry.space_group_name_H-M   'P 1'
#
loop_
_entity.id
_entity.type
_entity.pdbx_description
1 polymer ?
#
loop_
_entity_poly.entity_id
_entity_poly.type
_entity_poly.pdbx_seq_one_letter_code
_entity_poly.pdbx_strand_id
1 'polypeptide(L)'
;GEEPFSYGYGGTGRKSTNAKFETYGETFAENDVIACLLDFECGEEVEMSFLKNGKWLGVAFRVRKEALGGQALFPHVLVKNCAVEFNFGQREAPYCPLPPGFSLIQHLPLAQRVRGTRGPKSKAECEILMMVGLPAAGKTTWAVKHAAANPSKKYNILGTNAIMDKMRV
;
A
#
# COMPACT_ATOMS: atom_id res chain seq x y z
N GLY A 1 0.30 -4.48 4.52
CA GLY A 1 0.22 -4.93 5.90
C GLY A 1 -0.71 -6.12 6.02
N GLU A 2 -2.00 -5.95 5.73
CA GLU A 2 -3.01 -6.99 6.00
C GLU A 2 -3.13 -8.02 4.87
N GLU A 3 -3.02 -7.59 3.61
CA GLU A 3 -3.13 -8.47 2.45
C GLU A 3 -1.78 -9.13 2.08
N PRO A 4 -1.80 -10.27 1.36
CA PRO A 4 -0.63 -10.79 0.65
C PRO A 4 -0.02 -9.72 -0.26
N PHE A 5 1.30 -9.75 -0.43
CA PHE A 5 2.06 -8.79 -1.25
C PHE A 5 1.92 -7.32 -0.79
N SER A 6 1.45 -7.09 0.43
CA SER A 6 1.38 -5.77 1.03
C SER A 6 2.35 -5.68 2.20
N TYR A 7 3.45 -4.97 2.01
CA TYR A 7 4.54 -4.84 2.98
C TYR A 7 4.48 -3.47 3.64
N GLY A 8 4.36 -3.43 4.96
CA GLY A 8 4.17 -2.19 5.72
C GLY A 8 5.10 -2.09 6.91
N TYR A 9 5.37 -0.85 7.32
CA TYR A 9 6.04 -0.51 8.57
C TYR A 9 5.22 0.59 9.25
N GLY A 10 4.89 0.39 10.53
CA GLY A 10 3.98 1.27 11.27
C GLY A 10 4.66 1.96 12.46
N GLY A 11 4.03 3.02 12.97
CA GLY A 11 4.56 3.87 14.05
C GLY A 11 4.87 3.15 15.37
N THR A 12 4.36 1.92 15.53
CA THR A 12 4.65 1.05 16.68
C THR A 12 5.99 0.30 16.55
N GLY A 13 6.82 0.59 15.54
CA GLY A 13 8.09 -0.08 15.31
C GLY A 13 7.96 -1.49 14.73
N ARG A 14 6.75 -1.84 14.27
CA ARG A 14 6.43 -3.15 13.72
C ARG A 14 6.34 -3.11 12.21
N LYS A 15 6.90 -4.14 11.58
CA LYS A 15 6.67 -4.45 10.16
C LYS A 15 5.48 -5.39 10.04
N SER A 16 4.70 -5.29 8.97
CA SER A 16 3.55 -6.15 8.72
C SER A 16 3.38 -6.58 7.27
N THR A 17 3.01 -7.85 7.10
CA THR A 17 2.64 -8.44 5.81
C THR A 17 1.68 -9.61 6.04
N ASN A 18 0.65 -9.75 5.20
CA ASN A 18 -0.36 -10.81 5.33
C ASN A 18 -0.92 -10.98 6.75
N ALA A 19 -1.29 -9.85 7.38
CA ALA A 19 -1.81 -9.77 8.75
C ALA A 19 -0.87 -10.30 9.86
N LYS A 20 0.41 -10.52 9.54
CA LYS A 20 1.45 -10.85 10.52
C LYS A 20 2.22 -9.60 10.88
N PHE A 21 2.48 -9.42 12.17
CA PHE A 21 3.17 -8.26 12.72
C PHE A 21 4.40 -8.71 13.49
N GLU A 22 5.55 -8.14 13.17
CA GLU A 22 6.83 -8.48 13.78
C GLU A 22 7.55 -7.21 14.21
N THR A 23 8.28 -7.27 15.32
CA THR A 23 9.19 -6.19 15.72
C THR A 23 10.29 -6.05 14.68
N TYR A 24 10.60 -4.81 14.29
CA TYR A 24 11.58 -4.54 13.23
C TYR A 24 12.45 -3.33 13.53
N GLY A 25 11.82 -2.17 13.66
CA GLY A 25 12.50 -0.89 13.75
C GLY A 25 12.18 -0.17 15.06
N GLU A 26 12.38 1.13 15.02
CA GLU A 26 12.07 2.02 16.13
C GLU A 26 10.61 2.50 16.04
N THR A 27 10.01 2.96 17.13
CA THR A 27 8.75 3.69 17.02
C THR A 27 8.99 5.02 16.31
N PHE A 28 7.96 5.56 15.66
CA PHE A 28 8.00 6.89 15.06
C PHE A 28 6.70 7.65 15.32
N ALA A 29 6.80 8.97 15.34
CA ALA A 29 5.72 9.88 15.68
C ALA A 29 5.70 11.10 14.74
N GLU A 30 4.93 12.12 15.11
CA GLU A 30 4.91 13.40 14.40
C GLU A 30 6.32 13.99 14.29
N ASN A 31 6.59 14.66 13.15
CA ASN A 31 7.88 15.23 12.76
C ASN A 31 8.99 14.22 12.41
N ASP A 32 8.78 12.91 12.58
CA ASP A 32 9.72 11.91 12.05
C ASP A 32 9.59 11.80 10.52
N VAL A 33 10.74 11.71 9.85
CA VAL A 33 10.84 11.46 8.42
C VAL A 33 11.09 9.98 8.19
N ILE A 34 10.17 9.32 7.49
CA ILE A 34 10.33 7.92 7.06
C ILE A 34 10.62 7.86 5.57
N ALA A 35 11.76 7.25 5.20
CA ALA A 35 12.05 6.90 3.81
C ALA A 35 11.82 5.39 3.60
N CYS A 36 11.08 5.05 2.54
CA CYS A 36 10.88 3.66 2.12
C CYS A 36 11.87 3.33 1.00
N LEU A 37 12.68 2.30 1.19
CA LEU A 37 13.70 1.86 0.25
C LEU A 37 13.34 0.50 -0.32
N LEU A 38 13.41 0.37 -1.64
CA LEU A 38 13.22 -0.89 -2.36
C LEU A 38 14.44 -1.12 -3.24
N ASP A 39 15.11 -2.25 -3.02
CA ASP A 39 16.26 -2.68 -3.81
C ASP A 39 15.86 -3.90 -4.67
N PHE A 40 15.90 -3.71 -5.99
CA PHE A 40 15.63 -4.76 -6.99
C PHE A 40 16.91 -5.36 -7.57
N GLU A 41 18.09 -4.89 -7.16
CA GLU A 41 19.40 -5.30 -7.67
C GLU A 41 20.04 -6.41 -6.81
N CYS A 42 19.37 -6.82 -5.73
CA CYS A 42 19.81 -7.89 -4.83
C CYS A 42 19.54 -9.32 -5.38
N GLY A 43 20.19 -9.67 -6.51
CA GLY A 43 20.09 -11.00 -7.10
C GLY A 43 18.66 -11.38 -7.50
N GLU A 44 18.15 -12.51 -6.98
CA GLU A 44 16.77 -12.99 -7.23
C GLU A 44 15.74 -12.46 -6.22
N GLU A 45 16.16 -11.60 -5.29
CA GLU A 45 15.30 -11.04 -4.26
C GLU A 45 15.07 -9.54 -4.47
N VAL A 46 13.97 -9.07 -3.89
CA VAL A 46 13.68 -7.65 -3.67
C VAL A 46 13.78 -7.41 -2.18
N GLU A 47 14.70 -6.53 -1.77
CA GLU A 47 14.82 -6.11 -0.38
C GLU A 47 14.02 -4.84 -0.13
N MET A 48 13.30 -4.80 0.97
CA MET A 48 12.56 -3.62 1.41
C MET A 48 13.07 -3.20 2.77
N SER A 49 13.46 -1.94 2.91
CA SER A 49 13.97 -1.38 4.16
C SER A 49 13.46 0.04 4.38
N PHE A 50 13.67 0.55 5.58
CA PHE A 50 13.20 1.88 5.97
C PHE A 50 14.33 2.69 6.60
N LEU A 51 14.29 4.00 6.40
CA LEU A 51 15.07 4.96 7.17
C LEU A 51 14.14 5.74 8.09
N LYS A 52 14.60 6.02 9.30
CA LYS A 52 14.00 7.03 10.18
C LYS A 52 14.99 8.17 10.36
N ASN A 53 14.61 9.38 9.95
CA ASN A 53 15.45 10.57 10.04
C ASN A 53 16.85 10.35 9.43
N GLY A 54 16.91 9.64 8.30
CA GLY A 54 18.16 9.27 7.60
C GLY A 54 18.92 8.07 8.19
N LYS A 55 18.52 7.53 9.35
CA LYS A 55 19.12 6.34 9.96
C LYS A 55 18.50 5.06 9.40
N TRP A 56 19.33 4.13 8.91
CA TRP A 56 18.87 2.83 8.41
C TRP A 56 18.41 1.91 9.55
N LEU A 57 17.24 1.29 9.37
CA LEU A 57 16.62 0.40 10.35
C LEU A 57 16.85 -1.10 10.05
N GLY A 58 17.70 -1.42 9.06
CA GLY A 58 17.94 -2.79 8.60
C GLY A 58 16.94 -3.27 7.55
N VAL A 59 17.05 -4.51 7.10
CA VAL A 59 16.13 -5.08 6.10
C VAL A 59 14.82 -5.52 6.76
N ALA A 60 13.69 -4.98 6.28
CA ALA A 60 12.37 -5.35 6.78
C ALA A 60 11.84 -6.62 6.11
N PHE A 61 11.93 -6.68 4.78
CA PHE A 61 11.40 -7.78 3.99
C PHE A 61 12.38 -8.21 2.90
N ARG A 62 12.40 -9.52 2.64
CA ARG A 62 13.03 -10.13 1.47
C ARG A 62 11.98 -10.94 0.74
N VAL A 63 11.82 -10.68 -0.55
CA VAL A 63 10.81 -11.35 -1.36
C VAL A 63 11.45 -11.77 -2.67
N ARG A 64 11.30 -13.05 -3.03
CA ARG A 64 11.76 -13.55 -4.33
C ARG A 64 11.03 -12.87 -5.49
N LYS A 65 11.76 -12.51 -6.54
CA LYS A 65 11.19 -11.89 -7.76
C LYS A 65 10.15 -12.80 -8.41
N GLU A 66 10.34 -14.11 -8.35
CA GLU A 66 9.37 -15.09 -8.86
C GLU A 66 8.05 -15.02 -8.09
N ALA A 67 8.11 -14.82 -6.77
CA ALA A 67 6.92 -14.72 -5.94
C ALA A 67 6.11 -13.45 -6.24
N LEU A 68 6.77 -12.35 -6.63
CA LEU A 68 6.10 -11.13 -7.08
C LEU A 68 5.48 -11.29 -8.49
N GLY A 69 5.94 -12.26 -9.30
CA GLY A 69 5.34 -12.56 -10.60
C GLY A 69 5.29 -11.38 -11.56
N GLY A 70 6.28 -10.46 -11.49
CA GLY A 70 6.31 -9.23 -12.29
C GLY A 70 5.30 -8.16 -11.87
N GLN A 71 4.60 -8.33 -10.75
CA GLN A 71 3.70 -7.31 -10.21
C GLN A 71 4.49 -6.10 -9.70
N ALA A 72 3.99 -4.91 -10.04
CA ALA A 72 4.56 -3.67 -9.52
C ALA A 72 4.19 -3.43 -8.06
N LEU A 73 5.13 -2.85 -7.31
CA LEU A 73 4.89 -2.36 -5.95
C LEU A 73 4.51 -0.87 -6.01
N PHE A 74 3.55 -0.48 -5.17
CA PHE A 74 3.04 0.89 -5.13
C PHE A 74 3.30 1.48 -3.74
N PRO A 75 3.79 2.74 -3.66
CA PRO A 75 3.78 3.47 -2.40
C PRO A 75 2.37 3.54 -1.84
N HIS A 76 2.20 3.10 -0.60
CA HIS A 76 0.91 3.09 0.08
C HIS A 76 1.06 3.64 1.49
N VAL A 77 0.20 4.59 1.85
CA VAL A 77 0.22 5.23 3.18
C VAL A 77 -1.18 5.16 3.76
N LEU A 78 -1.25 4.62 4.98
CA LEU A 78 -2.46 4.60 5.80
C LEU A 78 -2.23 5.56 6.96
N VAL A 79 -3.10 6.56 7.10
CA VAL A 79 -3.06 7.54 8.18
C VAL A 79 -4.34 7.50 8.99
N LYS A 80 -4.22 7.73 10.29
CA LYS A 80 -5.35 7.88 11.19
C LYS A 80 -5.10 9.10 12.07
N ASN A 81 -5.97 10.10 11.97
CA ASN A 81 -5.90 11.34 12.75
C ASN A 81 -4.55 12.09 12.65
N CYS A 82 -3.87 12.01 11.51
CA CYS A 82 -2.64 12.76 11.27
C CYS A 82 -2.58 13.29 9.83
N ALA A 83 -1.83 14.38 9.64
CA ALA A 83 -1.45 14.88 8.33
C ALA A 83 -0.07 14.35 7.96
N VAL A 84 0.16 14.13 6.67
CA VAL A 84 1.43 13.65 6.13
C VAL A 84 1.79 14.45 4.89
N GLU A 85 3.07 14.78 4.77
CA GLU A 85 3.65 15.37 3.57
C GLU A 85 4.45 14.29 2.83
N PHE A 86 4.40 14.29 1.50
CA PHE A 86 5.13 13.33 0.68
C PHE A 86 6.16 14.03 -0.16
N ASN A 87 7.33 13.41 -0.32
CA ASN A 87 8.30 13.78 -1.35
C ASN A 87 8.66 12.54 -2.17
N PHE A 88 8.08 12.44 -3.36
CA PHE A 88 8.35 11.41 -4.35
C PHE A 88 9.43 11.81 -5.34
N GLY A 89 10.05 12.99 -5.18
CA GLY A 89 10.99 13.60 -6.12
C GLY A 89 10.47 14.89 -6.77
N GLN A 90 9.33 15.42 -6.32
CA GLN A 90 8.82 16.70 -6.79
C GLN A 90 9.49 17.92 -6.14
N ARG A 91 10.30 17.71 -5.09
CA ARG A 91 11.09 18.77 -4.44
C ARG A 91 12.55 18.67 -4.89
N GLU A 92 13.31 19.75 -4.74
CA GLU A 92 14.73 19.83 -5.13
C GLU A 92 15.60 18.82 -4.36
N ALA A 93 15.32 18.61 -3.07
CA ALA A 93 16.07 17.70 -2.21
C ALA A 93 15.14 16.76 -1.41
N PRO A 94 15.60 15.55 -1.04
CA PRO A 94 14.90 14.69 -0.09
C PRO A 94 14.91 15.31 1.32
N TYR A 95 13.96 14.92 2.19
CA TYR A 95 13.91 15.42 3.57
C TYR A 95 15.10 14.94 4.41
N CYS A 96 15.67 13.78 4.08
CA CYS A 96 16.88 13.24 4.67
C CYS A 96 17.76 12.66 3.54
N PRO A 97 19.10 12.59 3.73
CA PRO A 97 19.98 11.94 2.76
C PRO A 97 19.55 10.49 2.47
N LEU A 98 19.57 10.12 1.19
CA LEU A 98 19.34 8.74 0.76
C LEU A 98 20.67 7.97 0.69
N PRO A 99 20.67 6.65 0.91
CA PRO A 99 21.85 5.83 0.71
C PRO A 99 22.32 5.87 -0.75
N PRO A 100 23.62 5.67 -1.03
CA PRO A 100 24.13 5.57 -2.39
C PRO A 100 23.38 4.52 -3.21
N GLY A 101 23.10 4.81 -4.48
CA GLY A 101 22.37 3.92 -5.39
C GLY A 101 20.85 4.06 -5.35
N PHE A 102 20.28 4.71 -4.32
CA PHE A 102 18.84 4.94 -4.26
C PHE A 102 18.44 6.26 -4.90
N SER A 103 17.28 6.27 -5.56
CA SER A 103 16.66 7.46 -6.13
C SER A 103 15.16 7.52 -5.80
N LEU A 104 14.61 8.73 -5.79
CA LEU A 104 13.18 8.92 -5.56
C LEU A 104 12.37 8.45 -6.77
N ILE A 105 11.19 7.86 -6.52
CA ILE A 105 10.36 7.20 -7.53
C ILE A 105 10.05 8.07 -8.76
N GLN A 106 9.92 9.40 -8.60
CA GLN A 106 9.64 10.31 -9.70
C GLN A 106 10.81 10.47 -10.68
N HIS A 107 12.04 10.23 -10.22
CA HIS A 107 13.26 10.31 -11.03
C HIS A 107 13.52 9.03 -11.84
N LEU A 108 12.80 7.94 -11.56
CA LEU A 108 12.90 6.71 -12.34
C LEU A 108 12.39 6.92 -13.79
N PRO A 109 12.99 6.26 -14.80
CA PRO A 109 12.46 6.28 -16.16
C PRO A 109 10.99 5.84 -16.23
N LEU A 110 10.21 6.42 -17.14
CA LEU A 110 8.79 6.05 -17.31
C LEU A 110 8.62 4.55 -17.66
N ALA A 111 9.58 3.97 -18.39
CA ALA A 111 9.57 2.55 -18.76
C ALA A 111 9.65 1.60 -17.54
N GLN A 112 10.17 2.08 -16.40
CA GLN A 112 10.28 1.31 -15.16
C GLN A 112 9.14 1.61 -14.18
N ARG A 113 8.15 2.42 -14.59
CA ARG A 113 7.02 2.81 -13.75
C ARG A 113 5.73 2.23 -14.30
N VAL A 114 4.97 1.59 -13.41
CA VAL A 114 3.62 1.13 -13.72
C VAL A 114 2.61 2.13 -13.19
N ARG A 115 1.64 2.50 -14.03
CA ARG A 115 0.57 3.40 -13.62
C ARG A 115 -0.39 2.65 -12.69
N GLY A 116 -0.66 3.25 -11.53
CA GLY A 116 -1.68 2.78 -10.62
C GLY A 116 -3.09 2.82 -11.23
N THR A 117 -4.07 2.33 -10.47
CA THR A 117 -5.46 2.32 -10.95
C THR A 117 -5.96 3.73 -11.18
N ARG A 118 -6.54 3.99 -12.35
CA ARG A 118 -7.19 5.26 -12.66
C ARG A 118 -8.60 5.23 -12.09
N GLY A 119 -8.93 6.24 -11.28
CA GLY A 119 -10.31 6.47 -10.88
C GLY A 119 -11.18 6.94 -12.05
N PRO A 120 -12.50 7.02 -11.84
CA PRO A 120 -13.44 7.61 -12.80
C PRO A 120 -13.03 9.03 -13.18
N LYS A 121 -13.21 9.44 -14.45
CA LYS A 121 -12.79 10.77 -14.93
C LYS A 121 -13.70 11.89 -14.44
N SER A 122 -14.94 11.55 -14.10
CA SER A 122 -15.95 12.49 -13.63
C SER A 122 -16.88 11.83 -12.60
N LYS A 123 -17.63 12.64 -11.86
CA LYS A 123 -18.65 12.14 -10.92
C LYS A 123 -19.74 11.31 -11.61
N ALA A 124 -20.03 11.59 -12.88
CA ALA A 124 -21.02 10.85 -13.66
C ALA A 124 -20.56 9.41 -13.99
N GLU A 125 -19.25 9.15 -13.95
CA GLU A 125 -18.67 7.82 -14.12
C GLU A 125 -18.53 7.04 -12.81
N CYS A 126 -18.84 7.67 -11.66
CA CYS A 126 -18.87 6.98 -10.37
C CYS A 126 -20.16 6.18 -10.25
N GLU A 127 -20.04 4.95 -9.74
CA GLU A 127 -21.18 4.07 -9.52
C GLU A 127 -21.39 3.82 -8.04
N ILE A 128 -22.63 4.03 -7.58
CA ILE A 128 -23.09 3.66 -6.24
C ILE A 128 -24.30 2.77 -6.43
N LEU A 129 -24.19 1.52 -5.99
CA LEU A 129 -25.27 0.53 -6.07
C LEU A 129 -25.78 0.24 -4.66
N MET A 130 -26.99 0.69 -4.35
CA MET A 130 -27.64 0.43 -3.07
C MET A 130 -28.59 -0.76 -3.18
N MET A 131 -28.24 -1.84 -2.48
CA MET A 131 -29.06 -3.05 -2.47
C MET A 131 -30.19 -2.95 -1.44
N VAL A 132 -31.45 -2.97 -1.89
CA VAL A 132 -32.65 -2.92 -1.04
C VAL A 132 -33.46 -4.21 -1.19
N GLY A 133 -33.96 -4.76 -0.08
CA GLY A 133 -34.78 -5.98 -0.10
C GLY A 133 -34.76 -6.73 1.23
N LEU A 134 -35.65 -7.72 1.36
CA LEU A 134 -35.83 -8.53 2.58
C LEU A 134 -34.57 -9.31 2.98
N PRO A 135 -34.43 -9.71 4.27
CA PRO A 135 -33.43 -10.68 4.68
C PRO A 135 -33.45 -11.93 3.80
N ALA A 136 -32.28 -12.53 3.54
CA ALA A 136 -32.11 -13.70 2.67
C ALA A 136 -32.53 -13.56 1.18
N ALA A 137 -32.93 -12.37 0.70
CA ALA A 137 -33.29 -12.14 -0.70
C ALA A 137 -32.11 -12.14 -1.71
N GLY A 138 -30.92 -12.62 -1.32
CA GLY A 138 -29.77 -12.75 -2.23
C GLY A 138 -28.99 -11.47 -2.55
N LYS A 139 -29.25 -10.35 -1.86
CA LYS A 139 -28.60 -9.04 -2.09
C LYS A 139 -27.06 -9.11 -2.10
N THR A 140 -26.48 -9.72 -1.06
CA THR A 140 -25.02 -9.86 -0.94
C THR A 140 -24.46 -10.75 -2.04
N THR A 141 -25.14 -11.85 -2.37
CA THR A 141 -24.76 -12.75 -3.46
C THR A 141 -24.71 -12.02 -4.79
N TRP A 142 -25.72 -11.19 -5.08
CA TRP A 142 -25.74 -10.37 -6.28
C TRP A 142 -24.58 -9.36 -6.31
N ALA A 143 -24.34 -8.63 -5.22
CA ALA A 143 -23.29 -7.63 -5.15
C ALA A 143 -21.89 -8.25 -5.36
N VAL A 144 -21.62 -9.40 -4.73
CA VAL A 144 -20.36 -10.15 -4.91
C VAL A 144 -20.20 -10.63 -6.35
N LYS A 145 -21.26 -11.19 -6.95
CA LYS A 145 -21.22 -11.63 -8.35
C LYS A 145 -21.00 -10.47 -9.32
N HIS A 146 -21.67 -9.35 -9.10
CA HIS A 146 -21.53 -8.13 -9.91
C HIS A 146 -20.11 -7.57 -9.82
N ALA A 147 -19.51 -7.56 -8.63
CA ALA A 147 -18.13 -7.13 -8.44
C ALA A 147 -17.14 -8.07 -9.16
N ALA A 148 -17.33 -9.39 -9.05
CA ALA A 148 -16.50 -10.38 -9.73
C ALA A 148 -16.61 -10.31 -11.26
N ALA A 149 -17.79 -10.00 -11.80
CA ALA A 149 -18.01 -9.82 -13.24
C ALA A 149 -17.41 -8.51 -13.78
N ASN A 150 -17.07 -7.55 -12.91
CA ASN A 150 -16.57 -6.23 -13.27
C ASN A 150 -15.26 -5.90 -12.52
N PRO A 151 -14.19 -6.69 -12.67
CA PRO A 151 -12.96 -6.55 -11.88
C PRO A 151 -12.26 -5.20 -12.09
N SER A 152 -12.43 -4.58 -13.26
CA SER A 152 -11.88 -3.25 -13.56
C SER A 152 -12.53 -2.12 -12.75
N LYS A 153 -13.77 -2.31 -12.28
CA LYS A 153 -14.52 -1.32 -11.50
C LYS A 153 -14.10 -1.28 -10.03
N LYS A 154 -13.47 -2.36 -9.52
CA LYS A 154 -12.98 -2.48 -8.14
C LYS A 154 -14.02 -2.03 -7.10
N TYR A 155 -15.24 -2.55 -7.21
CA TYR A 155 -16.32 -2.20 -6.27
C TYR A 155 -15.92 -2.48 -4.82
N ASN A 156 -16.13 -1.50 -3.95
CA ASN A 156 -16.04 -1.67 -2.51
C ASN A 156 -17.42 -2.04 -1.98
N ILE A 157 -17.59 -3.30 -1.57
CA ILE A 157 -18.85 -3.77 -1.00
C ILE A 157 -18.93 -3.33 0.46
N LEU A 158 -19.87 -2.44 0.75
CA LEU A 158 -20.15 -1.98 2.10
C LEU A 158 -21.33 -2.76 2.66
N GLY A 159 -21.10 -3.51 3.73
CA GLY A 159 -22.12 -4.25 4.45
C GLY A 159 -21.65 -4.56 5.87
N THR A 160 -22.58 -4.88 6.77
CA THR A 160 -22.28 -5.09 8.20
C THR A 160 -21.12 -6.07 8.42
N ASN A 161 -21.11 -7.20 7.70
CA ASN A 161 -20.04 -8.20 7.82
C ASN A 161 -18.68 -7.65 7.32
N ALA A 162 -18.67 -6.95 6.18
CA ALA A 162 -17.45 -6.36 5.64
C ALA A 162 -16.86 -5.29 6.58
N ILE A 163 -17.71 -4.55 7.29
CA ILE A 163 -17.27 -3.60 8.32
C ILE A 163 -16.72 -4.36 9.53
N MET A 164 -17.43 -5.37 10.03
CA MET A 164 -16.98 -6.17 11.18
C MET A 164 -15.63 -6.84 10.92
N ASP A 165 -15.39 -7.36 9.71
CA ASP A 165 -14.10 -7.96 9.35
C ASP A 165 -12.95 -6.94 9.35
N LYS A 166 -13.20 -5.71 8.93
CA LYS A 166 -12.22 -4.60 8.96
C LYS A 166 -12.03 -3.97 10.35
N MET A 167 -12.91 -4.27 11.30
CA MET A 167 -12.81 -3.80 12.68
C MET A 167 -12.11 -4.81 13.61
N ARG A 168 -11.60 -5.91 13.06
CA ARG A 168 -10.76 -6.86 13.82
C ARG A 168 -9.44 -6.16 14.15
N VAL A 169 -9.24 -5.89 15.44
CA VAL A 169 -8.01 -5.36 16.03
C VAL A 169 -6.99 -6.48 16.18
#